data_AF-A0A2H1FIV1-F1
#
_entry.id   AF-A0A2H1FIV1-F1
#
_cell.length_a   1.000
_cell.length_b   1.000
_cell.length_c   1.000
_cell.angle_alpha   90.00
_cell.angle_beta   90.00
_cell.angle_gamma   90.00
#
_symmetry.space_group_name_H-M   'P 1'
#
loop_
_entity.id
_entity.type
_entity.pdbx_description
1 polymer ?
#
loop_
_entity_poly.entity_id
_entity_poly.type
_entity_poly.pdbx_seq_one_letter_code
_entity_poly.pdbx_strand_id
1 'polypeptide(L)'
;MSTILTTTTPSLTHQLHRLLHLPPSLRVFSTTTTPLSQLTSDLQKQTMSNGYSTKGYSESSNPKKRPPPSIPRPSASVLVISPNNQILLLQRVRQSSSFPSAHVFPGGNVSTFHDGDAPPPEHPSRHVDSEVYRMAAIRETFEESGILLARNNGFGRLIEVPEEEREEGRKAVHGNQVPFTQWLSQKGGRADLDGLLPFTRWVTPTNVPKRFTTQMYLYFLPTQSTTPLGAEGKEQEEEEVRIPVPTTDGGLEHTTARFLPASAWCRLAQEGRIILFPPQFYLLHQIAQHFDDLKAPTDYASISKEAVPREELENRRKALVEFVKSGSPPWTEKCISPIVQPSRDGKAREDGRAVLGLNRPGPELENAGLERSGVREECVLVDFQKGGPRRVAVISREEALGGGAKL
;
A
#
# COMPACT_ATOMS: atom_id res chain seq x y z
N MET A 1 -49.63 -59.43 -11.79
CA MET A 1 -50.78 -58.59 -12.22
C MET A 1 -50.50 -57.19 -11.68
N SER A 2 -49.77 -56.32 -12.38
CA SER A 2 -50.19 -55.47 -13.51
C SER A 2 -51.34 -54.52 -13.16
N THR A 3 -51.04 -53.21 -13.12
CA THR A 3 -51.59 -52.13 -13.98
C THR A 3 -51.87 -50.81 -13.24
N ILE A 4 -50.96 -49.83 -13.46
CA ILE A 4 -51.11 -48.44 -13.95
C ILE A 4 -52.35 -47.61 -13.55
N LEU A 5 -52.12 -46.35 -13.10
CA LEU A 5 -52.81 -45.09 -13.48
C LEU A 5 -52.04 -43.87 -12.87
N THR A 6 -51.24 -43.15 -13.68
CA THR A 6 -51.42 -41.76 -14.20
C THR A 6 -51.00 -40.57 -13.31
N THR A 7 -49.81 -40.03 -13.66
CA THR A 7 -49.39 -38.62 -13.86
C THR A 7 -50.21 -37.45 -13.30
N THR A 8 -49.56 -36.55 -12.55
CA THR A 8 -49.49 -35.10 -12.88
C THR A 8 -48.33 -34.40 -12.16
N THR A 9 -47.42 -33.78 -12.91
CA THR A 9 -46.38 -32.84 -12.45
C THR A 9 -46.93 -31.42 -12.49
N PRO A 10 -46.67 -30.54 -11.48
CA PRO A 10 -46.98 -29.12 -11.61
C PRO A 10 -45.89 -28.39 -12.39
N SER A 11 -46.36 -27.58 -13.34
CA SER A 11 -45.63 -26.80 -14.34
C SER A 11 -44.96 -25.54 -13.79
N LEU A 12 -43.83 -25.18 -14.40
CA LEU A 12 -43.13 -23.89 -14.39
C LEU A 12 -44.07 -22.74 -14.84
N THR A 13 -44.92 -22.21 -13.96
CA THR A 13 -45.69 -20.99 -14.23
C THR A 13 -46.08 -20.28 -12.93
N HIS A 14 -45.10 -19.78 -12.17
CA HIS A 14 -45.40 -18.79 -11.13
C HIS A 14 -44.23 -17.84 -10.78
N GLN A 15 -43.38 -17.49 -11.75
CA GLN A 15 -42.28 -16.54 -11.54
C GLN A 15 -42.00 -15.59 -12.71
N LEU A 16 -43.02 -15.18 -13.46
CA LEU A 16 -42.88 -14.17 -14.52
C LEU A 16 -44.12 -13.28 -14.62
N HIS A 17 -44.24 -12.25 -13.77
CA HIS A 17 -44.92 -11.00 -14.13
C HIS A 17 -44.64 -9.88 -13.12
N ARG A 18 -43.59 -9.08 -13.37
CA ARG A 18 -43.48 -7.63 -13.11
C ARG A 18 -42.09 -7.12 -13.50
N LEU A 19 -41.74 -7.31 -14.78
CA LEU A 19 -40.72 -6.53 -15.47
C LEU A 19 -41.45 -5.84 -16.61
N LEU A 20 -41.65 -4.54 -16.49
CA LEU A 20 -41.87 -3.59 -17.59
C LEU A 20 -41.96 -2.21 -16.92
N HIS A 21 -41.04 -1.31 -17.30
CA HIS A 21 -41.10 0.16 -17.40
C HIS A 21 -39.70 0.78 -17.16
N LEU A 22 -38.84 0.76 -18.18
CA LEU A 22 -37.74 1.72 -18.36
C LEU A 22 -37.61 2.09 -19.87
N PRO A 23 -37.28 3.35 -20.22
CA PRO A 23 -37.41 3.89 -21.57
C PRO A 23 -36.22 3.59 -22.52
N PRO A 24 -36.43 3.74 -23.85
CA PRO A 24 -35.53 3.27 -24.89
C PRO A 24 -34.57 4.37 -25.38
N SER A 25 -33.30 4.29 -25.00
CA SER A 25 -32.21 5.04 -25.67
C SER A 25 -30.85 4.35 -25.49
N LEU A 26 -30.81 3.05 -25.76
CA LEU A 26 -29.58 2.30 -26.00
C LEU A 26 -29.78 1.35 -27.17
N ARG A 27 -29.68 1.88 -28.39
CA ARG A 27 -29.46 1.11 -29.62
C ARG A 27 -28.64 1.93 -30.60
N VAL A 28 -27.31 1.88 -30.51
CA VAL A 28 -26.41 1.85 -31.69
C VAL A 28 -25.12 1.14 -31.28
N PHE A 29 -24.86 -0.02 -31.89
CA PHE A 29 -23.51 -0.58 -31.97
C PHE A 29 -22.72 0.21 -33.01
N SER A 30 -21.52 0.68 -32.65
CA SER A 30 -20.52 1.07 -33.65
C SER A 30 -19.22 0.34 -33.34
N THR A 31 -18.91 -0.60 -34.23
CA THR A 31 -17.65 -1.32 -34.31
C THR A 31 -16.59 -0.37 -34.88
N THR A 32 -15.65 0.07 -34.06
CA THR A 32 -14.35 0.54 -34.55
C THR A 32 -13.26 -0.32 -33.94
N THR A 33 -12.81 -1.28 -34.75
CA THR A 33 -11.65 -2.12 -34.46
C THR A 33 -10.40 -1.26 -34.65
N THR A 34 -9.82 -0.77 -33.56
CA THR A 34 -8.47 -0.21 -33.62
C THR A 34 -7.49 -1.37 -33.79
N PRO A 35 -6.61 -1.35 -34.82
CA PRO A 35 -5.69 -2.45 -35.05
C PRO A 35 -4.75 -2.63 -33.85
N LEU A 36 -4.62 -3.89 -33.42
CA LEU A 36 -3.84 -4.34 -32.25
C LEU A 36 -2.38 -3.84 -32.25
N SER A 37 -1.84 -3.45 -33.42
CA SER A 37 -0.50 -2.90 -33.60
C SER A 37 -0.32 -1.45 -33.16
N GLN A 38 -1.40 -0.65 -33.07
CA GLN A 38 -1.35 0.73 -32.55
C GLN A 38 -1.46 0.74 -31.02
N LEU A 39 -2.36 -0.09 -30.45
CA LEU A 39 -2.48 -0.31 -29.00
C LEU A 39 -1.16 -0.78 -28.35
N THR A 40 -0.38 -1.62 -29.03
CA THR A 40 0.92 -2.10 -28.52
C THR A 40 1.98 -1.01 -28.45
N SER A 41 1.91 0.00 -29.33
CA SER A 41 2.86 1.13 -29.36
C SER A 41 2.60 2.18 -28.28
N ASP A 42 1.32 2.41 -27.92
CA ASP A 42 0.94 3.29 -26.81
C ASP A 42 1.18 2.59 -25.46
N LEU A 43 0.97 1.27 -25.40
CA LEU A 43 1.39 0.40 -24.28
C LEU A 43 2.92 0.35 -24.09
N GLN A 44 3.71 0.47 -25.16
CA GLN A 44 5.18 0.52 -25.09
C GLN A 44 5.68 1.81 -24.41
N LYS A 45 5.03 2.95 -24.65
CA LYS A 45 5.40 4.24 -24.03
C LYS A 45 5.01 4.31 -22.54
N GLN A 46 3.90 3.68 -22.16
CA GLN A 46 3.37 3.78 -20.79
C GLN A 46 4.09 2.89 -19.76
N THR A 47 4.50 1.67 -20.12
CA THR A 47 5.22 0.78 -19.17
C THR A 47 6.68 1.19 -18.95
N MET A 48 7.29 1.91 -19.90
CA MET A 48 8.59 2.56 -19.70
C MET A 48 8.50 3.81 -18.82
N SER A 49 7.29 4.37 -18.60
CA SER A 49 7.09 5.62 -17.84
C SER A 49 7.17 5.48 -16.31
N ASN A 50 7.14 4.26 -15.77
CA ASN A 50 7.34 3.99 -14.33
C ASN A 50 8.80 3.61 -13.96
N GLY A 51 9.74 3.76 -14.90
CA GLY A 51 11.09 4.28 -14.63
C GLY A 51 12.13 3.39 -13.92
N TYR A 52 11.84 2.17 -13.50
CA TYR A 52 12.91 1.27 -13.02
C TYR A 52 13.71 0.73 -14.20
N SER A 53 14.65 1.53 -14.71
CA SER A 53 15.66 1.08 -15.68
C SER A 53 16.73 0.26 -14.96
N THR A 54 17.08 -0.90 -15.52
CA THR A 54 18.20 -1.75 -15.09
C THR A 54 19.56 -1.15 -15.34
N LYS A 55 19.64 -0.01 -16.06
CA LYS A 55 20.89 0.73 -16.21
C LYS A 55 21.20 1.46 -14.91
N GLY A 56 22.01 0.81 -14.06
CA GLY A 56 22.80 1.49 -13.05
C GLY A 56 23.60 2.63 -13.69
N TYR A 57 24.10 3.55 -12.86
CA TYR A 57 24.99 4.62 -13.32
C TYR A 57 26.19 4.03 -14.07
N SER A 58 26.12 3.97 -15.39
CA SER A 58 27.30 3.89 -16.25
C SER A 58 27.69 5.32 -16.57
N GLU A 59 28.85 5.77 -16.13
CA GLU A 59 29.50 6.98 -16.63
C GLU A 59 29.79 6.80 -18.13
N SER A 60 28.80 7.12 -18.97
CA SER A 60 29.01 7.24 -20.41
C SER A 60 29.51 8.65 -20.70
N SER A 61 30.72 8.73 -21.25
CA SER A 61 31.52 9.91 -21.60
C SER A 61 30.96 10.81 -22.72
N ASN A 62 29.63 11.06 -22.76
CA ASN A 62 29.05 11.95 -23.76
C ASN A 62 27.96 12.88 -23.14
N PRO A 63 28.18 14.21 -23.07
CA PRO A 63 27.36 15.13 -22.29
C PRO A 63 26.13 15.60 -23.08
N LYS A 64 25.21 14.68 -23.40
CA LYS A 64 23.83 15.12 -23.71
C LYS A 64 23.16 15.42 -22.37
N LYS A 65 23.04 16.71 -22.02
CA LYS A 65 22.36 17.22 -20.82
C LYS A 65 21.03 16.48 -20.61
N ARG A 66 21.00 15.52 -19.70
CA ARG A 66 19.74 14.93 -19.25
C ARG A 66 18.95 16.03 -18.53
N PRO A 67 17.63 16.12 -18.73
CA PRO A 67 16.82 17.05 -17.95
C PRO A 67 17.03 16.80 -16.46
N PRO A 68 16.98 17.85 -15.61
CA PRO A 68 17.10 17.66 -14.17
C PRO A 68 16.01 16.69 -13.67
N PRO A 69 16.31 15.88 -12.64
CA PRO A 69 15.32 14.98 -12.05
C PRO A 69 14.05 15.74 -11.65
N SER A 70 12.89 15.10 -11.77
CA SER A 70 11.64 15.70 -11.32
C SER A 70 11.65 15.91 -9.80
N ILE A 71 10.97 16.95 -9.34
CA ILE A 71 10.84 17.24 -7.91
C ILE A 71 9.93 16.19 -7.28
N PRO A 72 10.33 15.53 -6.17
CA PRO A 72 9.47 14.58 -5.48
C PRO A 72 8.25 15.29 -4.89
N ARG A 73 7.06 14.78 -5.16
CA ARG A 73 5.80 15.29 -4.58
C ARG A 73 5.68 14.87 -3.11
N PRO A 74 5.21 15.76 -2.22
CA PRO A 74 4.97 15.42 -0.82
C PRO A 74 3.79 14.45 -0.71
N SER A 75 3.98 13.35 0.00
CA SER A 75 2.97 12.31 0.20
C SER A 75 3.07 11.67 1.58
N ALA A 76 2.01 10.99 2.00
CA ALA A 76 1.95 10.25 3.25
C ALA A 76 1.21 8.93 3.07
N SER A 77 1.55 7.93 3.88
CA SER A 77 0.90 6.62 3.85
C SER A 77 0.92 5.94 5.21
N VAL A 78 -0.09 5.12 5.49
CA VAL A 78 -0.31 4.51 6.81
C VAL A 78 -0.35 3.00 6.71
N LEU A 79 0.48 2.33 7.50
CA LEU A 79 0.33 0.91 7.82
C LEU A 79 -0.70 0.80 8.94
N VAL A 80 -1.97 0.61 8.57
CA VAL A 80 -3.06 0.39 9.52
C VAL A 80 -2.96 -1.04 10.05
N ILE A 81 -2.84 -1.17 11.37
CA ILE A 81 -2.65 -2.43 12.09
C ILE A 81 -3.95 -2.81 12.79
N SER A 82 -4.51 -3.96 12.43
CA SER A 82 -5.75 -4.48 13.01
C SER A 82 -5.57 -4.89 14.48
N PRO A 83 -6.67 -5.06 15.25
CA PRO A 83 -6.63 -5.62 16.61
C PRO A 83 -5.82 -6.94 16.72
N ASN A 84 -5.77 -7.73 15.64
CA ASN A 84 -5.07 -9.01 15.54
C ASN A 84 -3.68 -8.90 14.89
N ASN A 85 -3.07 -7.71 14.87
CA ASN A 85 -1.75 -7.44 14.29
C ASN A 85 -1.64 -7.74 12.78
N GLN A 86 -2.75 -7.71 12.04
CA GLN A 86 -2.75 -7.81 10.58
C GLN A 86 -2.62 -6.43 9.95
N ILE A 87 -2.11 -6.37 8.72
CA ILE A 87 -1.84 -5.11 8.01
C ILE A 87 -2.82 -4.92 6.86
N LEU A 88 -3.39 -3.72 6.78
CA LEU A 88 -4.27 -3.32 5.68
C LEU A 88 -3.46 -3.09 4.40
N LEU A 89 -3.87 -3.74 3.31
CA LEU A 89 -3.51 -3.32 1.97
C LEU A 89 -4.77 -3.09 1.12
N LEU A 90 -4.63 -2.15 0.20
CA LEU A 90 -5.60 -1.81 -0.83
C LEU A 90 -5.08 -2.30 -2.19
N GLN A 91 -5.95 -2.89 -3.00
CA GLN A 91 -5.62 -3.27 -4.38
C GLN A 91 -6.00 -2.13 -5.33
N ARG A 92 -5.00 -1.46 -5.94
CA ARG A 92 -5.29 -0.43 -6.95
C ARG A 92 -5.84 -1.05 -8.22
N VAL A 93 -6.82 -0.37 -8.79
CA VAL A 93 -7.47 -0.70 -10.06
C VAL A 93 -6.52 -0.58 -11.25
N ARG A 94 -6.81 -1.34 -12.31
CA ARG A 94 -5.95 -1.46 -13.51
C ARG A 94 -5.70 -0.13 -14.24
N GLN A 95 -6.55 0.88 -14.06
CA GLN A 95 -6.51 2.18 -14.75
C GLN A 95 -5.81 3.30 -13.96
N SER A 96 -5.34 3.02 -12.73
CA SER A 96 -4.58 3.99 -11.93
C SER A 96 -3.33 4.49 -12.66
N SER A 97 -3.15 5.82 -12.73
CA SER A 97 -1.99 6.46 -13.37
C SER A 97 -0.65 6.17 -12.66
N SER A 98 -0.70 5.61 -11.44
CA SER A 98 0.45 5.12 -10.67
C SER A 98 0.16 3.70 -10.17
N PHE A 99 1.07 2.74 -10.41
CA PHE A 99 1.03 1.38 -9.86
C PHE A 99 -0.27 0.56 -10.14
N PRO A 100 -0.66 0.32 -11.40
CA PRO A 100 -1.86 -0.46 -11.72
C PRO A 100 -1.76 -1.90 -11.21
N SER A 101 -2.83 -2.41 -10.59
CA SER A 101 -2.92 -3.76 -9.98
C SER A 101 -2.00 -4.01 -8.77
N ALA A 102 -1.33 -2.98 -8.25
CA ALA A 102 -0.46 -3.11 -7.08
C ALA A 102 -1.26 -3.12 -5.78
N HIS A 103 -0.74 -3.86 -4.80
CA HIS A 103 -1.21 -3.78 -3.42
C HIS A 103 -0.38 -2.72 -2.69
N VAL A 104 -1.06 -1.79 -2.03
CA VAL A 104 -0.43 -0.63 -1.38
C VAL A 104 -1.05 -0.38 -0.02
N PHE A 105 -0.29 0.22 0.88
CA PHE A 105 -0.85 0.85 2.06
C PHE A 105 -1.73 2.04 1.62
N PRO A 106 -2.80 2.37 2.36
CA PRO A 106 -3.54 3.60 2.11
C PRO A 106 -2.61 4.81 2.15
N GLY A 107 -2.77 5.72 1.20
CA GLY A 107 -1.94 6.92 1.14
C GLY A 107 -1.90 7.61 -0.21
N GLY A 108 -1.49 8.87 -0.19
CA GLY A 108 -1.50 9.73 -1.35
C GLY A 108 -0.75 11.04 -1.14
N ASN A 109 -0.98 11.99 -2.03
CA ASN A 109 -0.30 13.28 -2.01
C ASN A 109 -0.90 14.18 -0.94
N VAL A 110 -0.08 15.08 -0.41
CA VAL A 110 -0.60 16.22 0.37
C VAL A 110 -1.49 17.09 -0.52
N SER A 111 -2.68 17.43 -0.02
CA SER A 111 -3.63 18.35 -0.64
C SER A 111 -3.63 19.68 0.11
N THR A 112 -3.42 20.79 -0.59
CA THR A 112 -3.52 22.13 0.01
C THR A 112 -4.94 22.45 0.48
N PHE A 113 -5.96 21.86 -0.17
CA PHE A 113 -7.37 22.05 0.18
C PHE A 113 -7.75 21.36 1.49
N HIS A 114 -7.15 20.19 1.79
CA HIS A 114 -7.53 19.41 2.98
C HIS A 114 -6.49 19.44 4.10
N ASP A 115 -5.21 19.38 3.74
CA ASP A 115 -4.11 19.03 4.64
C ASP A 115 -3.23 20.25 4.99
N GLY A 116 -3.31 21.32 4.19
CA GLY A 116 -2.47 22.50 4.27
C GLY A 116 -1.26 22.47 3.32
N ASP A 117 -0.43 23.51 3.38
CA ASP A 117 0.71 23.65 2.48
C ASP A 117 1.94 22.86 2.97
N ALA A 118 2.44 21.96 2.12
CA ALA A 118 3.72 21.32 2.36
C ALA A 118 4.87 22.33 2.20
N PRO A 119 6.01 22.15 2.91
CA PRO A 119 7.18 22.99 2.70
C PRO A 119 7.65 22.99 1.23
N PRO A 120 8.26 24.10 0.76
CA PRO A 120 8.64 24.23 -0.64
C PRO A 120 9.76 23.23 -1.01
N PRO A 121 9.89 22.86 -2.30
CA PRO A 121 10.81 21.84 -2.80
C PRO A 121 12.25 21.90 -2.28
N GLU A 122 12.79 23.11 -2.17
CA GLU A 122 14.15 23.42 -1.78
C GLU A 122 14.39 23.38 -0.26
N HIS A 123 13.31 23.37 0.54
CA HIS A 123 13.44 23.45 1.99
C HIS A 123 13.59 22.05 2.61
N PRO A 124 14.62 21.79 3.44
CA PRO A 124 14.87 20.46 3.99
C PRO A 124 13.71 19.88 4.82
N SER A 125 12.92 20.75 5.48
CA SER A 125 11.72 20.33 6.23
C SER A 125 10.65 19.67 5.37
N ARG A 126 10.71 19.82 4.04
CA ARG A 126 9.85 19.06 3.12
C ARG A 126 10.00 17.56 3.32
N HIS A 127 11.18 17.11 3.76
CA HIS A 127 11.45 15.72 4.01
C HIS A 127 11.31 15.35 5.49
N VAL A 128 10.72 16.20 6.33
CA VAL A 128 10.53 15.95 7.76
C VAL A 128 9.05 15.70 8.04
N ASP A 129 8.76 14.87 9.05
CA ASP A 129 7.39 14.68 9.53
C ASP A 129 6.77 16.02 9.96
N SER A 130 5.48 16.21 9.69
CA SER A 130 4.73 17.41 10.08
C SER A 130 3.23 17.12 10.14
N GLU A 131 2.46 18.03 10.73
CA GLU A 131 1.00 17.95 10.78
C GLU A 131 0.34 17.79 9.41
N VAL A 132 0.88 18.45 8.38
CA VAL A 132 0.40 18.36 6.99
C VAL A 132 0.52 16.92 6.45
N TYR A 133 1.64 16.24 6.73
CA TYR A 133 1.81 14.84 6.34
C TYR A 133 0.89 13.90 7.14
N ARG A 134 0.71 14.16 8.43
CA ARG A 134 -0.17 13.37 9.31
C ARG A 134 -1.64 13.49 8.88
N MET A 135 -2.09 14.71 8.55
CA MET A 135 -3.44 14.96 8.03
C MET A 135 -3.67 14.22 6.71
N ALA A 136 -2.73 14.35 5.76
CA ALA A 136 -2.79 13.64 4.49
C ALA A 136 -2.89 12.12 4.67
N ALA A 137 -2.13 11.55 5.61
CA ALA A 137 -2.15 10.11 5.87
C ALA A 137 -3.54 9.62 6.34
N ILE A 138 -4.18 10.37 7.25
CA ILE A 138 -5.50 10.03 7.79
C ILE A 138 -6.59 10.27 6.75
N ARG A 139 -6.54 11.39 6.02
CA ARG A 139 -7.50 11.69 4.95
C ARG A 139 -7.47 10.62 3.88
N GLU A 140 -6.30 10.29 3.35
CA GLU A 140 -6.15 9.27 2.30
C GLU A 140 -6.61 7.89 2.79
N THR A 141 -6.35 7.55 4.06
CA THR A 141 -6.90 6.33 4.67
C THR A 141 -8.43 6.33 4.64
N PHE A 142 -9.06 7.46 4.97
CA PHE A 142 -10.51 7.60 4.92
C PHE A 142 -11.05 7.52 3.48
N GLU A 143 -10.45 8.24 2.53
CA GLU A 143 -10.87 8.24 1.13
C GLU A 143 -10.75 6.87 0.48
N GLU A 144 -9.62 6.18 0.65
CA GLU A 144 -9.33 4.94 -0.07
C GLU A 144 -9.91 3.67 0.59
N SER A 145 -10.12 3.68 1.92
CA SER A 145 -10.60 2.50 2.67
C SER A 145 -11.91 2.72 3.44
N GLY A 146 -12.33 3.96 3.62
CA GLY A 146 -13.43 4.33 4.50
C GLY A 146 -13.11 4.23 6.00
N ILE A 147 -11.95 3.72 6.40
CA ILE A 147 -11.56 3.66 7.82
C ILE A 147 -11.29 5.07 8.33
N LEU A 148 -12.01 5.46 9.38
CA LEU A 148 -11.94 6.81 9.94
C LEU A 148 -11.04 6.85 11.17
N LEU A 149 -9.83 7.41 11.01
CA LEU A 149 -8.86 7.57 12.09
C LEU A 149 -9.02 8.95 12.75
N ALA A 150 -10.14 9.14 13.45
CA ALA A 150 -10.49 10.41 14.10
C ALA A 150 -10.98 10.18 15.53
N ARG A 151 -10.60 11.07 16.45
CA ARG A 151 -11.01 11.02 17.86
C ARG A 151 -12.07 12.06 18.18
N ASN A 152 -12.91 11.77 19.17
CA ASN A 152 -13.80 12.78 19.71
C ASN A 152 -12.99 13.86 20.45
N ASN A 153 -13.54 15.07 20.53
CA ASN A 153 -12.86 16.21 21.16
C ASN A 153 -12.67 16.08 22.68
N GLY A 154 -13.31 15.10 23.33
CA GLY A 154 -13.32 14.98 24.80
C GLY A 154 -12.58 13.78 25.38
N PHE A 155 -12.87 12.56 24.90
CA PHE A 155 -12.49 11.31 25.58
C PHE A 155 -11.35 10.55 24.87
N GLY A 156 -10.83 11.08 23.77
CA GLY A 156 -9.75 10.46 23.01
C GLY A 156 -10.09 9.08 22.44
N ARG A 157 -11.37 8.72 22.31
CA ARG A 157 -11.78 7.48 21.61
C ARG A 157 -11.98 7.77 20.14
N LEU A 158 -11.73 6.76 19.30
CA LEU A 158 -12.10 6.82 17.90
C LEU A 158 -13.61 7.09 17.78
N ILE A 159 -14.00 8.00 16.90
CA ILE A 159 -15.41 8.30 16.66
C ILE A 159 -16.02 7.21 15.78
N GLU A 160 -17.26 6.87 16.07
CA GLU A 160 -18.09 6.04 15.21
C GLU A 160 -19.06 6.95 14.48
N VAL A 161 -19.11 6.83 13.16
CA VAL A 161 -20.03 7.56 12.29
C VAL A 161 -20.88 6.50 11.59
N PRO A 162 -22.23 6.65 11.54
CA PRO A 162 -23.10 5.73 10.81
C PRO A 162 -22.60 5.52 9.39
N GLU A 163 -22.75 4.29 8.88
CA GLU A 163 -22.15 3.90 7.59
C GLU A 163 -22.57 4.79 6.43
N GLU A 164 -23.85 5.14 6.35
CA GLU A 164 -24.41 6.03 5.32
C GLU A 164 -23.77 7.43 5.38
N GLU A 165 -23.77 8.07 6.56
CA GLU A 165 -23.15 9.39 6.74
C GLU A 165 -21.64 9.39 6.50
N ARG A 166 -20.96 8.29 6.89
CA ARG A 166 -19.53 8.08 6.66
C ARG A 166 -19.25 8.00 5.17
N GLU A 167 -20.10 7.33 4.41
CA GLU A 167 -19.91 7.15 2.98
C GLU A 167 -20.24 8.39 2.16
N GLU A 168 -21.31 9.10 2.51
CA GLU A 168 -21.60 10.43 1.96
C GLU A 168 -20.44 11.39 2.23
N GLY A 169 -19.93 11.38 3.46
CA GLY A 169 -18.75 12.14 3.85
C GLY A 169 -17.51 11.79 3.03
N ARG A 170 -17.26 10.49 2.80
CA ARG A 170 -16.13 10.02 2.00
C ARG A 170 -16.21 10.55 0.57
N LYS A 171 -17.38 10.49 -0.06
CA LYS A 171 -17.60 11.03 -1.42
C LYS A 171 -17.45 12.55 -1.48
N ALA A 172 -17.96 13.26 -0.47
CA ALA A 172 -17.85 14.71 -0.40
C ALA A 172 -16.39 15.18 -0.20
N VAL A 173 -15.64 14.51 0.68
CA VAL A 173 -14.21 14.79 0.92
C VAL A 173 -13.39 14.47 -0.32
N HIS A 174 -13.53 13.26 -0.87
CA HIS A 174 -12.79 12.84 -2.07
C HIS A 174 -13.08 13.75 -3.28
N GLY A 175 -14.33 14.21 -3.42
CA GLY A 175 -14.75 15.16 -4.45
C GLY A 175 -14.32 16.62 -4.21
N ASN A 176 -13.53 16.92 -3.17
CA ASN A 176 -13.17 18.27 -2.73
C ASN A 176 -14.38 19.20 -2.49
N GLN A 177 -15.53 18.65 -2.09
CA GLN A 177 -16.74 19.43 -1.82
C GLN A 177 -16.73 20.04 -0.41
N VAL A 178 -16.05 19.38 0.53
CA VAL A 178 -15.89 19.83 1.90
C VAL A 178 -14.45 19.54 2.38
N PRO A 179 -13.77 20.49 3.06
CA PRO A 179 -12.51 20.21 3.72
C PRO A 179 -12.65 19.08 4.74
N PHE A 180 -11.67 18.18 4.81
CA PHE A 180 -11.75 16.98 5.64
C PHE A 180 -11.89 17.33 7.14
N THR A 181 -11.14 18.34 7.59
CA THR A 181 -11.21 18.87 8.95
C THR A 181 -12.58 19.46 9.30
N GLN A 182 -13.22 20.15 8.36
CA GLN A 182 -14.56 20.71 8.53
C GLN A 182 -15.60 19.59 8.65
N TRP A 183 -15.53 18.58 7.78
CA TRP A 183 -16.43 17.43 7.85
C TRP A 183 -16.28 16.67 9.18
N LEU A 184 -15.05 16.41 9.63
CA LEU A 184 -14.79 15.80 10.93
C LEU A 184 -15.39 16.59 12.09
N SER A 185 -15.23 17.93 12.07
CA SER A 185 -15.78 18.80 13.11
C SER A 185 -17.31 18.73 13.15
N GLN A 186 -17.99 18.62 12.01
CA GLN A 186 -19.45 18.44 11.95
C GLN A 186 -19.89 17.11 12.58
N LYS A 187 -19.04 16.08 12.50
CA LYS A 187 -19.26 14.78 13.16
C LYS A 187 -18.76 14.75 14.62
N GLY A 188 -18.37 15.88 15.18
CA GLY A 188 -17.94 16.00 16.58
C GLY A 188 -16.55 15.43 16.87
N GLY A 189 -15.70 15.28 15.85
CA GLY A 189 -14.35 14.74 15.99
C GLY A 189 -13.26 15.56 15.30
N ARG A 190 -12.03 15.09 15.47
CA ARG A 190 -10.81 15.63 14.84
C ARG A 190 -9.90 14.48 14.41
N ALA A 191 -9.04 14.71 13.42
CA ALA A 191 -8.10 13.70 12.95
C ALA A 191 -7.18 13.26 14.11
N ASP A 192 -6.92 11.95 14.21
CA ASP A 192 -6.06 11.39 15.26
C ASP A 192 -4.57 11.50 14.92
N LEU A 193 -4.08 12.74 14.84
CA LEU A 193 -2.69 13.02 14.47
C LEU A 193 -1.68 12.40 15.44
N ASP A 194 -2.02 12.36 16.74
CA ASP A 194 -1.18 11.81 17.81
C ASP A 194 -1.10 10.28 17.77
N GLY A 195 -2.12 9.62 17.20
CA GLY A 195 -2.15 8.17 17.00
C GLY A 195 -1.20 7.67 15.90
N LEU A 196 -0.71 8.55 15.03
CA LEU A 196 0.28 8.21 14.01
C LEU A 196 1.69 8.17 14.61
N LEU A 197 2.32 7.00 14.54
CA LEU A 197 3.72 6.81 14.88
C LEU A 197 4.56 6.91 13.60
N PRO A 198 5.45 7.92 13.45
CA PRO A 198 6.34 8.01 12.29
C PRO A 198 7.17 6.72 12.15
N PHE A 199 7.23 6.17 10.95
CA PHE A 199 7.97 4.92 10.72
C PHE A 199 9.20 5.11 9.86
N THR A 200 9.08 5.60 8.62
CA THR A 200 10.21 5.84 7.72
C THR A 200 9.84 6.87 6.67
N ARG A 201 10.83 7.53 6.06
CA ARG A 201 10.62 8.31 4.83
C ARG A 201 11.18 7.59 3.61
N TRP A 202 10.42 7.59 2.53
CA TRP A 202 10.83 7.04 1.25
C TRP A 202 10.85 8.11 0.18
N VAL A 203 11.98 8.27 -0.49
CA VAL A 203 12.14 9.19 -1.61
C VAL A 203 12.29 8.36 -2.88
N THR A 204 11.46 8.65 -3.88
CA THR A 204 11.56 7.94 -5.16
C THR A 204 12.89 8.28 -5.84
N PRO A 205 13.64 7.29 -6.34
CA PRO A 205 14.91 7.52 -7.03
C PRO A 205 14.82 8.45 -8.24
N THR A 206 15.91 9.11 -8.60
CA THR A 206 15.97 10.12 -9.68
C THR A 206 15.79 9.57 -11.10
N ASN A 207 15.97 8.26 -11.29
CA ASN A 207 15.74 7.60 -12.58
C ASN A 207 14.24 7.35 -12.86
N VAL A 208 13.37 7.59 -11.89
CA VAL A 208 11.91 7.44 -12.05
C VAL A 208 11.29 8.80 -12.38
N PRO A 209 10.49 8.95 -13.45
CA PRO A 209 9.89 10.25 -13.81
C PRO A 209 8.88 10.78 -12.80
N LYS A 210 8.03 9.91 -12.23
CA LYS A 210 7.07 10.27 -11.18
C LYS A 210 7.70 10.02 -9.82
N ARG A 211 8.03 11.10 -9.11
CA ARG A 211 8.72 11.02 -7.83
C ARG A 211 7.85 11.50 -6.68
N PHE A 212 8.09 10.91 -5.53
CA PHE A 212 7.39 11.16 -4.27
C PHE A 212 8.39 11.21 -3.12
N THR A 213 8.06 11.97 -2.08
CA THR A 213 8.68 11.90 -0.77
C THR A 213 7.60 11.53 0.24
N THR A 214 7.49 10.23 0.50
CA THR A 214 6.41 9.66 1.29
C THR A 214 6.83 9.49 2.74
N GLN A 215 6.12 10.12 3.66
CA GLN A 215 6.19 9.77 5.08
C GLN A 215 5.32 8.55 5.36
N MET A 216 5.92 7.48 5.89
CA MET A 216 5.22 6.29 6.32
C MET A 216 4.91 6.39 7.81
N TYR A 217 3.72 5.97 8.22
CA TYR A 217 3.29 5.90 9.62
C TYR A 217 2.79 4.50 9.96
N LEU A 218 2.89 4.14 11.24
CA LEU A 218 2.12 3.06 11.83
C LEU A 218 0.89 3.65 12.52
N TYR A 219 -0.26 2.97 12.42
CA TYR A 219 -1.43 3.29 13.21
C TYR A 219 -2.04 2.00 13.78
N PHE A 220 -2.12 1.92 15.10
CA PHE A 220 -2.61 0.74 15.80
C PHE A 220 -4.09 0.89 16.14
N LEU A 221 -4.96 0.09 15.52
CA LEU A 221 -6.34 -0.03 15.98
C LEU A 221 -6.37 -0.69 17.36
N PRO A 222 -7.25 -0.27 18.29
CA PRO A 222 -7.31 -0.83 19.64
C PRO A 222 -7.47 -2.35 19.63
N THR A 223 -6.72 -3.06 20.48
CA THR A 223 -6.97 -4.49 20.74
C THR A 223 -8.35 -4.65 21.35
N GLN A 224 -9.14 -5.62 20.87
CA GLN A 224 -10.46 -5.91 21.42
C GLN A 224 -10.36 -6.99 22.50
N SER A 225 -11.19 -6.88 23.54
CA SER A 225 -11.27 -7.86 24.63
C SER A 225 -11.91 -9.19 24.21
N THR A 226 -12.72 -9.15 23.14
CA THR A 226 -13.52 -10.26 22.62
C THR A 226 -13.70 -10.09 21.13
N THR A 227 -13.23 -11.05 20.33
CA THR A 227 -13.63 -11.22 18.93
C THR A 227 -15.13 -11.54 18.91
N PRO A 228 -15.98 -10.93 18.07
CA PRO A 228 -17.32 -11.47 17.86
C PRO A 228 -17.16 -12.85 17.21
N LEU A 229 -17.34 -13.91 18.00
CA LEU A 229 -17.52 -15.26 17.48
C LEU A 229 -18.85 -15.28 16.72
N GLY A 230 -18.77 -15.11 15.40
CA GLY A 230 -19.87 -15.40 14.49
C GLY A 230 -20.07 -16.91 14.40
N ALA A 231 -21.11 -17.39 15.09
CA ALA A 231 -21.91 -18.60 14.85
C ALA A 231 -21.21 -19.87 14.32
N GLU A 232 -21.28 -20.90 15.17
CA GLU A 232 -21.04 -22.32 14.94
C GLU A 232 -21.18 -22.83 13.49
N GLY A 233 -20.14 -23.53 13.03
CA GLY A 233 -20.28 -24.67 12.11
C GLY A 233 -20.40 -24.34 10.63
N LYS A 234 -19.26 -24.06 10.00
CA LYS A 234 -18.87 -24.51 8.64
C LYS A 234 -17.40 -24.14 8.44
N GLU A 235 -16.66 -24.97 7.71
CA GLU A 235 -15.26 -24.76 7.35
C GLU A 235 -15.07 -23.35 6.77
N GLN A 236 -14.59 -22.43 7.61
CA GLN A 236 -14.37 -21.03 7.27
C GLN A 236 -13.01 -20.93 6.58
N GLU A 237 -13.05 -20.67 5.27
CA GLU A 237 -11.98 -19.94 4.60
C GLU A 237 -11.65 -18.73 5.48
N GLU A 238 -10.38 -18.63 5.92
CA GLU A 238 -9.79 -17.55 6.71
C GLU A 238 -10.65 -16.30 6.71
N GLU A 239 -11.43 -16.08 7.77
CA GLU A 239 -12.44 -15.01 7.84
C GLU A 239 -11.81 -13.69 7.42
N GLU A 240 -12.13 -13.32 6.18
CA GLU A 240 -11.84 -12.03 5.60
C GLU A 240 -12.55 -11.03 6.51
N VAL A 241 -11.79 -10.27 7.31
CA VAL A 241 -12.32 -9.10 8.00
C VAL A 241 -12.86 -8.20 6.89
N ARG A 242 -14.17 -8.30 6.61
CA ARG A 242 -14.88 -7.49 5.62
C ARG A 242 -14.95 -6.09 6.18
N ILE A 243 -13.89 -5.34 5.94
CA ILE A 243 -13.96 -3.88 5.89
C ILE A 243 -15.09 -3.57 4.90
N PRO A 244 -16.01 -2.64 5.23
CA PRO A 244 -17.15 -2.32 4.38
C PRO A 244 -16.69 -2.21 2.92
N VAL A 245 -17.33 -3.00 2.06
CA VAL A 245 -17.03 -3.06 0.64
C VAL A 245 -17.13 -1.65 0.08
N PRO A 246 -16.12 -1.11 -0.63
CA PRO A 246 -16.27 0.15 -1.34
C PRO A 246 -17.39 0.01 -2.36
N THR A 247 -18.56 0.57 -2.07
CA THR A 247 -19.73 0.42 -2.92
C THR A 247 -19.76 1.56 -3.95
N THR A 248 -19.27 1.22 -5.14
CA THR A 248 -19.63 1.68 -6.50
C THR A 248 -20.10 3.13 -6.69
N ASP A 249 -19.28 3.92 -7.38
CA ASP A 249 -19.77 5.01 -8.22
C ASP A 249 -19.50 4.67 -9.69
N GLY A 250 -20.56 4.46 -10.48
CA GLY A 250 -20.58 4.85 -11.90
C GLY A 250 -19.87 4.00 -12.97
N GLY A 251 -19.16 2.93 -12.63
CA GLY A 251 -18.62 1.99 -13.62
C GLY A 251 -17.15 2.26 -14.01
N LEU A 252 -16.34 1.21 -13.85
CA LEU A 252 -14.88 1.15 -13.77
C LEU A 252 -14.36 1.47 -12.36
N GLU A 253 -13.55 0.52 -11.84
CA GLU A 253 -12.64 0.64 -10.68
C GLU A 253 -13.09 -0.02 -9.34
N HIS A 254 -12.77 -1.32 -9.13
CA HIS A 254 -12.90 -2.03 -7.84
C HIS A 254 -11.58 -2.01 -7.03
N THR A 255 -11.54 -1.31 -5.90
CA THR A 255 -10.45 -1.43 -4.91
C THR A 255 -10.87 -2.41 -3.81
N THR A 256 -10.14 -3.52 -3.64
CA THR A 256 -10.37 -4.43 -2.51
C THR A 256 -9.48 -4.00 -1.34
N ALA A 257 -10.03 -4.01 -0.13
CA ALA A 257 -9.32 -3.68 1.11
C ALA A 257 -9.29 -4.94 1.99
N ARG A 258 -8.09 -5.38 2.39
CA ARG A 258 -7.93 -6.62 3.17
C ARG A 258 -6.90 -6.44 4.28
N PHE A 259 -7.18 -7.02 5.43
CA PHE A 259 -6.20 -7.25 6.49
C PHE A 259 -5.64 -8.67 6.36
N LEU A 260 -4.31 -8.81 6.30
CA LEU A 260 -3.62 -10.10 6.42
C LEU A 260 -2.38 -9.95 7.30
N PRO A 261 -1.86 -11.03 7.90
CA PRO A 261 -0.53 -11.04 8.52
C PRO A 261 0.53 -10.49 7.54
N ALA A 262 1.55 -9.80 8.07
CA ALA A 262 2.53 -9.13 7.22
C ALA A 262 3.33 -10.14 6.36
N SER A 263 3.70 -11.27 6.95
CA SER A 263 4.30 -12.42 6.26
C SER A 263 3.40 -13.01 5.19
N ALA A 264 2.08 -13.10 5.42
CA ALA A 264 1.16 -13.58 4.39
C ALA A 264 1.18 -12.67 3.15
N TRP A 265 1.25 -11.35 3.33
CA TRP A 265 1.45 -10.41 2.21
C TRP A 265 2.78 -10.62 1.49
N CYS A 266 3.88 -10.78 2.23
CA CYS A 266 5.19 -11.06 1.66
C CYS A 266 5.20 -12.36 0.85
N ARG A 267 4.58 -13.43 1.38
CA ARG A 267 4.44 -14.72 0.69
C ARG A 267 3.65 -14.60 -0.60
N LEU A 268 2.49 -13.94 -0.58
CA LEU A 268 1.69 -13.72 -1.78
C LEU A 268 2.47 -12.98 -2.88
N ALA A 269 3.35 -12.04 -2.51
CA ALA A 269 4.19 -11.32 -3.46
C ALA A 269 5.34 -12.18 -4.00
N GLN A 270 5.94 -13.04 -3.16
CA GLN A 270 6.96 -14.00 -3.60
C GLN A 270 6.40 -15.06 -4.55
N GLU A 271 5.19 -15.55 -4.28
CA GLU A 271 4.43 -16.46 -5.14
C GLU A 271 3.93 -15.78 -6.44
N GLY A 272 4.11 -14.46 -6.59
CA GLY A 272 3.68 -13.70 -7.76
C GLY A 272 2.17 -13.50 -7.87
N ARG A 273 1.41 -13.78 -6.80
CA ARG A 273 -0.06 -13.64 -6.74
C ARG A 273 -0.50 -12.18 -6.60
N ILE A 274 0.36 -11.35 -6.01
CA ILE A 274 0.17 -9.91 -5.88
C ILE A 274 1.42 -9.15 -6.30
N ILE A 275 1.29 -7.83 -6.43
CA ILE A 275 2.39 -6.94 -6.78
C ILE A 275 2.63 -6.01 -5.59
N LEU A 276 3.82 -6.12 -4.99
CA LEU A 276 4.31 -5.19 -3.99
C LEU A 276 5.54 -4.48 -4.53
N PHE A 277 5.53 -3.15 -4.48
CA PHE A 277 6.72 -2.37 -4.76
C PHE A 277 7.71 -2.47 -3.60
N PRO A 278 9.01 -2.19 -3.83
CA PRO A 278 10.05 -2.39 -2.82
C PRO A 278 9.76 -1.75 -1.46
N PRO A 279 9.24 -0.50 -1.36
CA PRO A 279 8.86 0.07 -0.06
C PRO A 279 7.80 -0.76 0.68
N GLN A 280 6.75 -1.19 -0.02
CA GLN A 280 5.64 -1.96 0.55
C GLN A 280 6.13 -3.32 1.04
N PHE A 281 6.85 -4.05 0.20
CA PHE A 281 7.39 -5.37 0.55
C PHE A 281 8.36 -5.29 1.72
N TYR A 282 9.29 -4.33 1.68
CA TYR A 282 10.32 -4.20 2.71
C TYR A 282 9.74 -3.81 4.07
N LEU A 283 8.79 -2.87 4.10
CA LEU A 283 8.14 -2.49 5.35
C LEU A 283 7.30 -3.66 5.91
N LEU A 284 6.58 -4.41 5.08
CA LEU A 284 5.90 -5.64 5.52
C LEU A 284 6.89 -6.67 6.06
N HIS A 285 8.05 -6.84 5.43
CA HIS A 285 9.10 -7.73 5.93
C HIS A 285 9.54 -7.33 7.34
N GLN A 286 9.80 -6.04 7.59
CA GLN A 286 10.16 -5.57 8.93
C GLN A 286 9.04 -5.83 9.95
N ILE A 287 7.79 -5.55 9.60
CA ILE A 287 6.65 -5.80 10.50
C ILE A 287 6.51 -7.29 10.82
N ALA A 288 6.69 -8.15 9.82
CA ALA A 288 6.59 -9.60 9.99
C ALA A 288 7.58 -10.15 11.03
N GLN A 289 8.76 -9.53 11.18
CA GLN A 289 9.75 -9.94 12.20
C GLN A 289 9.26 -9.74 13.65
N HIS A 290 8.24 -8.90 13.84
CA HIS A 290 7.71 -8.58 15.17
C HIS A 290 6.33 -9.17 15.41
N PHE A 291 5.52 -9.29 14.36
CA PHE A 291 4.13 -9.73 14.50
C PHE A 291 3.91 -11.21 14.24
N ASP A 292 4.76 -11.81 13.40
CA ASP A 292 4.55 -13.17 12.92
C ASP A 292 5.63 -14.11 13.49
N ASP A 293 5.24 -15.33 13.83
CA ASP A 293 6.15 -16.34 14.39
C ASP A 293 6.94 -17.03 13.26
N LEU A 294 7.96 -16.33 12.75
CA LEU A 294 8.78 -16.80 11.64
C LEU A 294 9.93 -17.68 12.13
N LYS A 295 10.11 -18.86 11.53
CA LYS A 295 11.26 -19.74 11.82
C LYS A 295 12.59 -19.17 11.31
N ALA A 296 12.53 -18.30 10.30
CA ALA A 296 13.66 -17.55 9.76
C ALA A 296 13.14 -16.24 9.14
N PRO A 297 13.98 -15.18 9.01
CA PRO A 297 13.51 -13.85 8.62
C PRO A 297 12.71 -13.76 7.32
N THR A 298 12.98 -14.65 6.37
CA THR A 298 12.30 -14.70 5.06
C THR A 298 11.40 -15.92 4.88
N ASP A 299 11.20 -16.72 5.94
CA ASP A 299 10.33 -17.91 5.89
C ASP A 299 8.86 -17.54 6.17
N TYR A 300 8.27 -16.82 5.22
CA TYR A 300 6.89 -16.33 5.32
C TYR A 300 5.81 -17.42 5.22
N ALA A 301 6.19 -18.68 4.99
CA ALA A 301 5.27 -19.80 4.94
C ALA A 301 5.03 -20.42 6.33
N SER A 302 5.88 -20.13 7.32
CA SER A 302 5.86 -20.77 8.64
C SER A 302 4.81 -20.23 9.62
N ILE A 303 3.76 -19.55 9.16
CA ILE A 303 2.77 -18.92 10.03
C ILE A 303 1.93 -19.98 10.76
N SER A 304 1.91 -19.93 12.10
CA SER A 304 1.00 -20.73 12.92
C SER A 304 -0.46 -20.31 12.68
N LYS A 305 -1.36 -21.30 12.62
CA LYS A 305 -2.81 -21.06 12.54
C LYS A 305 -3.47 -20.92 13.92
N GLU A 306 -2.69 -21.01 14.99
CA GLU A 306 -3.20 -20.93 16.36
C GLU A 306 -3.57 -19.49 16.73
N ALA A 307 -4.63 -19.34 17.51
CA ALA A 307 -5.04 -18.04 18.02
C ALA A 307 -3.99 -17.49 18.99
N VAL A 308 -3.55 -16.26 18.75
CA VAL A 308 -2.59 -15.56 19.62
C VAL A 308 -3.36 -14.83 20.74
N PRO A 309 -3.06 -15.08 22.03
CA PRO A 309 -3.69 -14.36 23.13
C PRO A 309 -3.49 -12.84 23.03
N ARG A 310 -4.46 -12.07 23.53
CA ARG A 310 -4.41 -10.60 23.49
C ARG A 310 -3.15 -10.01 24.12
N GLU A 311 -2.73 -10.54 25.27
CA GLU A 311 -1.51 -10.08 25.96
C GLU A 311 -0.27 -10.24 25.06
N GLU A 312 -0.18 -11.36 24.35
CA GLU A 312 0.90 -11.61 23.40
C GLU A 312 0.83 -10.67 22.18
N LEU A 313 -0.38 -10.40 21.66
CA LEU A 313 -0.56 -9.40 20.60
C LEU A 313 -0.09 -8.00 21.05
N GLU A 314 -0.37 -7.61 22.29
CA GLU A 314 0.06 -6.33 22.87
C GLU A 314 1.58 -6.29 23.10
N ASN A 315 2.19 -7.40 23.55
CA ASN A 315 3.64 -7.52 23.68
C ASN A 315 4.35 -7.36 22.33
N ARG A 316 3.84 -7.99 21.27
CA ARG A 316 4.35 -7.83 19.90
C ARG A 316 4.25 -6.39 19.40
N ARG A 317 3.13 -5.70 19.69
CA ARG A 317 2.98 -4.27 19.39
C ARG A 317 4.00 -3.41 20.11
N LYS A 318 4.24 -3.67 21.40
CA LYS A 318 5.24 -2.95 22.19
C LYS A 318 6.64 -3.15 21.62
N ALA A 319 7.01 -4.39 21.27
CA ALA A 319 8.29 -4.70 20.65
C ALA A 319 8.50 -3.95 19.32
N LEU A 320 7.46 -3.87 18.48
CA LEU A 320 7.52 -3.08 17.25
C LEU A 320 7.70 -1.58 17.53
N VAL A 321 7.00 -1.02 18.53
CA VAL A 321 7.15 0.40 18.93
C VAL A 321 8.56 0.70 19.44
N GLU A 322 9.17 -0.22 20.20
CA GLU A 322 10.56 -0.10 20.65
C GLU A 322 11.53 -0.19 19.47
N PHE A 323 11.30 -1.13 18.55
CA PHE A 323 12.08 -1.26 17.32
C PHE A 323 12.09 0.02 16.48
N VAL A 324 10.94 0.66 16.24
CA VAL A 324 10.92 1.86 15.38
C VAL A 324 11.64 3.06 15.99
N LYS A 325 11.82 3.07 17.32
CA LYS A 325 12.60 4.08 18.05
C LYS A 325 14.07 3.72 18.18
N SER A 326 14.47 2.53 17.72
CA SER A 326 15.82 1.99 17.82
C SER A 326 16.63 2.22 16.54
N GLY A 327 17.95 2.07 16.65
CA GLY A 327 18.91 2.24 15.54
C GLY A 327 19.47 3.66 15.45
N SER A 328 20.46 3.85 14.57
CA SER A 328 21.10 5.14 14.34
C SER A 328 21.17 5.46 12.84
N PRO A 329 20.36 6.44 12.33
CA PRO A 329 19.27 7.10 13.04
C PRO A 329 18.13 6.12 13.34
N PRO A 330 17.23 6.44 14.28
CA PRO A 330 16.05 5.61 14.55
C PRO A 330 15.19 5.47 13.30
N TRP A 331 14.38 4.41 13.21
CA TRP A 331 13.54 4.18 12.02
C TRP A 331 12.67 5.40 11.70
N THR A 332 12.07 6.00 12.74
CA THR A 332 11.28 7.24 12.66
C THR A 332 11.96 8.36 11.86
N GLU A 333 13.30 8.38 11.83
CA GLU A 333 14.13 9.35 11.14
C GLU A 333 14.85 8.78 9.92
N LYS A 334 14.79 7.48 9.65
CA LYS A 334 15.39 6.89 8.45
C LYS A 334 14.77 7.49 7.18
N CYS A 335 15.63 7.77 6.21
CA CYS A 335 15.20 8.15 4.87
C CYS A 335 15.86 7.23 3.85
N ILE A 336 15.04 6.68 2.95
CA ILE A 336 15.44 5.62 2.03
C ILE A 336 15.07 6.03 0.61
N SER A 337 16.06 6.06 -0.28
CA SER A 337 15.90 6.14 -1.73
C SER A 337 16.53 4.89 -2.35
N PRO A 338 15.73 3.87 -2.73
CA PRO A 338 16.26 2.59 -3.20
C PRO A 338 17.04 2.73 -4.51
N ILE A 339 18.33 2.42 -4.52
CA ILE A 339 19.16 2.57 -5.72
C ILE A 339 19.64 1.21 -6.18
N VAL A 340 19.48 0.93 -7.48
CA VAL A 340 20.06 -0.25 -8.12
C VAL A 340 21.57 -0.22 -7.93
N GLN A 341 22.10 -1.21 -7.23
CA GLN A 341 23.53 -1.37 -7.05
C GLN A 341 24.16 -1.88 -8.35
N PRO A 342 25.34 -1.36 -8.75
CA PRO A 342 26.05 -1.89 -9.89
C PRO A 342 26.43 -3.35 -9.63
N SER A 343 26.48 -4.15 -10.70
CA SER A 343 27.02 -5.50 -10.59
C SER A 343 28.51 -5.45 -10.24
N ARG A 344 28.94 -6.38 -9.38
CA ARG A 344 30.32 -6.57 -8.92
C ARG A 344 31.34 -6.67 -10.06
N ASP A 345 30.98 -7.26 -11.20
CA ASP A 345 31.86 -7.48 -12.37
C ASP A 345 31.21 -7.05 -13.69
N GLY A 346 30.17 -6.21 -13.64
CA GLY A 346 29.34 -5.89 -14.80
C GLY A 346 28.45 -7.04 -15.30
N LYS A 347 28.50 -8.22 -14.65
CA LYS A 347 27.65 -9.39 -14.96
C LYS A 347 26.35 -9.36 -14.16
N ALA A 348 25.21 -9.52 -14.80
CA ALA A 348 23.95 -9.66 -14.08
C ALA A 348 24.02 -10.79 -13.03
N ARG A 349 23.28 -10.69 -11.93
CA ARG A 349 23.13 -11.80 -10.99
C ARG A 349 22.57 -13.02 -11.73
N GLU A 350 22.98 -14.22 -11.31
CA GLU A 350 22.59 -15.47 -11.94
C GLU A 350 21.06 -15.66 -12.00
N ASP A 351 20.34 -15.17 -10.99
CA ASP A 351 18.88 -15.24 -10.91
C ASP A 351 18.14 -14.14 -11.72
N GLY A 352 18.89 -13.24 -12.36
CA GLY A 352 18.40 -12.13 -13.17
C GLY A 352 17.82 -10.97 -12.36
N ARG A 353 17.88 -10.98 -11.03
CA ARG A 353 17.30 -9.92 -10.18
C ARG A 353 18.27 -8.74 -10.00
N ALA A 354 17.71 -7.54 -9.93
CA ALA A 354 18.43 -6.35 -9.52
C ALA A 354 18.56 -6.30 -7.99
N VAL A 355 19.69 -5.77 -7.50
CA VAL A 355 19.91 -5.48 -6.08
C VAL A 355 19.60 -4.01 -5.83
N LEU A 356 18.65 -3.72 -4.96
CA LEU A 356 18.37 -2.36 -4.49
C LEU A 356 19.04 -2.15 -3.13
N GLY A 357 20.00 -1.24 -3.07
CA GLY A 357 20.55 -0.77 -1.81
C GLY A 357 19.63 0.24 -1.14
N LEU A 358 19.50 0.14 0.17
CA LEU A 358 18.56 0.94 0.97
C LEU A 358 19.24 2.01 1.83
N ASN A 359 20.56 2.17 1.72
CA ASN A 359 21.36 2.92 2.70
C ASN A 359 21.34 4.44 2.51
N ARG A 360 20.90 4.93 1.35
CA ARG A 360 21.00 6.35 0.98
C ARG A 360 19.65 7.07 1.06
N PRO A 361 19.61 8.34 1.50
CA PRO A 361 18.37 9.08 1.67
C PRO A 361 17.88 9.75 0.37
N GLY A 362 18.70 9.76 -0.68
CA GLY A 362 18.44 10.46 -1.94
C GLY A 362 19.14 11.83 -2.01
N PRO A 363 19.33 12.37 -3.23
CA PRO A 363 20.09 13.61 -3.44
C PRO A 363 19.45 14.85 -2.80
N GLU A 364 18.16 14.82 -2.52
CA GLU A 364 17.45 15.91 -1.83
C GLU A 364 17.98 16.14 -0.41
N LEU A 365 18.41 15.07 0.26
CA LEU A 365 18.84 15.10 1.66
C LEU A 365 20.35 15.03 1.81
N GLU A 366 21.05 14.32 0.90
CA GLU A 366 22.51 14.27 0.88
C GLU A 366 23.11 15.68 0.79
N ASN A 367 22.46 16.58 0.05
CA ASN A 367 22.92 17.96 -0.15
C ASN A 367 22.41 18.94 0.92
N ALA A 368 21.45 18.54 1.75
CA ALA A 368 20.79 19.42 2.72
C ALA A 368 21.51 19.49 4.09
N GLY A 369 22.60 18.73 4.28
CA GLY A 369 23.34 18.68 5.55
C GLY A 369 22.56 18.04 6.71
N LEU A 370 21.43 17.38 6.43
CA LEU A 370 20.70 16.59 7.41
C LEU A 370 21.36 15.20 7.50
N GLU A 371 21.77 14.77 8.69
CA GLU A 371 22.38 13.45 8.95
C GLU A 371 21.38 12.28 8.86
N ARG A 372 20.58 12.23 7.79
CA ARG A 372 19.63 11.14 7.55
C ARG A 372 20.27 10.08 6.70
N SER A 373 20.06 8.83 7.09
CA SER A 373 20.49 7.67 6.31
C SER A 373 19.41 6.59 6.32
N GLY A 374 19.54 5.65 5.39
CA GLY A 374 18.61 4.55 5.26
C GLY A 374 19.07 3.31 6.03
N VAL A 375 18.91 2.13 5.42
CA VAL A 375 19.31 0.84 6.02
C VAL A 375 20.57 0.32 5.33
N ARG A 376 21.61 0.06 6.13
CA ARG A 376 22.94 -0.33 5.64
C ARG A 376 23.12 -1.84 5.46
N GLU A 377 22.47 -2.63 6.31
CA GLU A 377 22.76 -4.06 6.44
C GLU A 377 21.93 -4.93 5.48
N GLU A 378 20.93 -4.35 4.82
CA GLU A 378 19.97 -5.08 4.01
C GLU A 378 19.83 -4.49 2.62
N CYS A 379 19.49 -5.35 1.66
CA CYS A 379 19.15 -5.00 0.30
C CYS A 379 17.84 -5.67 -0.11
N VAL A 380 17.18 -5.11 -1.12
CA VAL A 380 16.00 -5.73 -1.74
C VAL A 380 16.38 -6.29 -3.11
N LEU A 381 16.17 -7.58 -3.31
CA LEU A 381 16.19 -8.19 -4.63
C LEU A 381 14.86 -7.98 -5.34
N VAL A 382 14.90 -7.67 -6.63
CA VAL A 382 13.69 -7.47 -7.43
C VAL A 382 13.91 -7.85 -8.89
N ASP A 383 12.94 -8.54 -9.47
CA ASP A 383 12.82 -8.75 -10.91
C ASP A 383 11.89 -7.70 -11.50
N PHE A 384 12.42 -6.77 -12.28
CA PHE A 384 11.62 -5.73 -12.93
C PHE A 384 11.05 -6.24 -14.25
N GLN A 385 9.74 -6.53 -14.26
CA GLN A 385 9.02 -6.98 -15.45
C GLN A 385 8.06 -5.90 -15.97
N LYS A 386 7.55 -6.06 -17.20
CA LYS A 386 6.57 -5.16 -17.82
C LYS A 386 5.32 -4.94 -16.95
N GLY A 387 4.92 -5.97 -16.18
CA GLY A 387 3.79 -5.94 -15.26
C GLY A 387 4.12 -5.46 -13.84
N GLY A 388 5.29 -4.85 -13.61
CA GLY A 388 5.76 -4.40 -12.30
C GLY A 388 6.77 -5.35 -11.65
N PRO A 389 7.19 -5.06 -10.40
CA PRO A 389 8.16 -5.85 -9.68
C PRO A 389 7.64 -7.26 -9.38
N ARG A 390 8.52 -8.25 -9.51
CA ARG A 390 8.28 -9.68 -9.23
C ARG A 390 9.46 -10.26 -8.47
N ARG A 391 9.26 -11.45 -7.89
CA ARG A 391 10.30 -12.23 -7.18
C ARG A 391 11.07 -11.39 -6.15
N VAL A 392 10.33 -10.52 -5.44
CA VAL A 392 10.89 -9.57 -4.47
C VAL A 392 11.37 -10.34 -3.24
N ALA A 393 12.56 -10.01 -2.72
CA ALA A 393 13.09 -10.61 -1.50
C ALA A 393 13.99 -9.62 -0.75
N VAL A 394 14.15 -9.82 0.56
CA VAL A 394 15.15 -9.11 1.36
C VAL A 394 16.34 -10.05 1.55
N ILE A 395 17.56 -9.51 1.41
CA ILE A 395 18.81 -10.22 1.66
C ILE A 395 19.75 -9.34 2.48
N SER A 396 20.73 -9.95 3.13
CA SER A 396 21.80 -9.17 3.77
C SER A 396 22.66 -8.48 2.71
N ARG A 397 23.28 -7.36 3.08
CA ARG A 397 24.23 -6.68 2.21
C ARG A 397 25.47 -7.53 1.94
N GLU A 398 25.91 -8.34 2.89
CA GLU A 398 27.01 -9.27 2.70
C GLU A 398 26.70 -10.30 1.60
N GLU A 399 25.49 -10.88 1.62
CA GLU A 399 25.03 -11.78 0.57
C GLU A 399 24.90 -11.06 -0.78
N ALA A 400 24.40 -9.81 -0.77
CA ALA A 400 24.28 -8.99 -1.96
C ALA A 400 25.64 -8.74 -2.64
N LEU A 401 26.70 -8.58 -1.83
CA LEU A 401 28.08 -8.35 -2.26
C LEU A 401 28.86 -9.65 -2.52
N GLY A 402 28.32 -10.82 -2.16
CA GLY A 402 28.89 -12.14 -2.47
C GLY A 402 29.86 -12.70 -1.42
N GLY A 403 29.50 -12.59 -0.12
CA GLY A 403 29.95 -13.51 0.95
C GLY A 403 31.45 -13.79 1.06
N GLY A 404 32.31 -12.76 1.00
CA GLY A 404 33.76 -13.00 1.03
C GLY A 404 34.68 -11.79 1.02
N ALA A 405 34.26 -10.62 1.50
CA ALA A 405 35.19 -9.53 1.78
C ALA A 405 35.40 -9.45 3.30
N LYS A 406 36.59 -9.82 3.76
CA LYS A 406 37.08 -9.36 5.07
C LYS A 406 37.03 -7.82 5.06
N LEU A 407 36.59 -7.28 6.22
CA LEU A 407 36.54 -5.87 6.59
C LEU A 407 37.72 -5.04 6.06
#